data_AF-A0A9Q9DPN0-F1
#
_entry.id   AF-A0A9Q9DPN0-F1
#
_cell.length_a   1.000
_cell.length_b   1.000
_cell.length_c   1.000
_cell.angle_alpha   90.00
_cell.angle_beta   90.00
_cell.angle_gamma   90.00
#
_symmetry.space_group_name_H-M   'P 1'
#
loop_
_entity.id
_entity.type
_entity.pdbx_description
1 polymer ?
#
loop_
_entity_poly.entity_id
_entity_poly.type
_entity_poly.pdbx_seq_one_letter_code
_entity_poly.pdbx_strand_id
1 'polypeptide(L)'
;MEAKREAVCEELDGVIELKADEGKKLPVNFDLKLTLLHSANLLRIPVTTGEGWRKAILDSKMLSITPSYTHIPSFYRIFFTYLDPLICVWGAYMDFFLPSLVLSSHIPSPPVPDQGHAMVLTQRGGGMLNFGIVSAVLLRYTEDVNVWAIVQVACFVVDLAYYWSVWRVLNSQGRLSPALWRAEDWGSVGITAVAGAVRLAFLMGVGFNRRSVIKGAKGQ
;
A
#
# COMPACT_ATOMS: atom_id res chain seq x y z
N MET A 1 11.28 -30.67 16.83
CA MET A 1 10.68 -29.32 16.67
C MET A 1 11.39 -28.26 17.51
N GLU A 2 12.03 -28.61 18.62
CA GLU A 2 12.81 -27.67 19.45
C GLU A 2 14.05 -27.09 18.75
N ALA A 3 14.82 -27.90 18.01
CA ALA A 3 16.02 -27.40 17.29
C ALA A 3 15.74 -26.33 16.22
N LYS A 4 14.52 -26.27 15.66
CA LYS A 4 14.10 -25.21 14.72
C LYS A 4 13.60 -23.95 15.44
N ARG A 5 13.22 -24.05 16.72
CA ARG A 5 12.84 -22.91 17.56
C ARG A 5 14.08 -22.21 18.11
N GLU A 6 15.10 -22.97 18.50
CA GLU A 6 16.37 -22.43 19.01
C GLU A 6 17.14 -21.66 17.92
N ALA A 7 17.17 -22.15 16.68
CA ALA A 7 17.81 -21.44 15.57
C ALA A 7 17.13 -20.08 15.23
N VAL A 8 15.81 -19.98 15.42
CA VAL A 8 15.08 -18.72 15.22
C VAL A 8 15.30 -17.76 16.39
N CYS A 9 15.48 -18.26 17.62
CA CYS A 9 15.80 -17.42 18.77
C CYS A 9 17.25 -16.90 18.73
N GLU A 10 18.23 -17.70 18.32
CA GLU A 10 19.63 -17.27 18.17
C GLU A 10 19.81 -16.23 17.04
N GLU A 11 19.05 -16.36 15.95
CA GLU A 11 19.04 -15.39 14.85
C GLU A 11 18.34 -14.07 15.25
N LEU A 12 17.43 -14.10 16.23
CA LEU A 12 16.75 -12.91 16.76
C LEU A 12 17.54 -12.19 17.86
N ASP A 13 18.26 -12.92 18.72
CA ASP A 13 19.15 -12.33 19.75
C ASP A 13 20.34 -11.59 19.13
N GLY A 14 20.76 -11.95 17.91
CA GLY A 14 21.76 -11.19 17.15
C GLY A 14 21.26 -9.87 16.54
N VAL A 15 19.93 -9.63 16.52
CA VAL A 15 19.31 -8.49 15.81
C VAL A 15 18.76 -7.43 16.78
N ILE A 16 18.53 -7.76 18.06
CA ILE A 16 17.97 -6.84 19.05
C ILE A 16 18.79 -6.87 20.34
N GLU A 17 20.00 -6.30 20.33
CA GLU A 17 20.59 -5.81 21.59
C GLU A 17 19.91 -4.48 21.98
N LEU A 18 18.84 -4.57 22.77
CA LEU A 18 18.36 -3.40 23.53
C LEU A 18 19.30 -3.18 24.72
N LYS A 19 20.40 -2.46 24.48
CA LYS A 19 21.21 -1.92 25.56
C LYS A 19 20.58 -0.62 26.04
N ALA A 20 19.77 -0.72 27.10
CA ALA A 20 19.30 0.44 27.84
C ALA A 20 20.48 1.06 28.61
N ASP A 21 21.05 2.14 28.06
CA ASP A 21 22.05 2.95 28.76
C ASP A 21 21.30 3.91 29.70
N GLU A 22 21.22 3.57 30.98
CA GLU A 22 20.68 4.45 32.01
C GLU A 22 21.57 5.70 32.12
N GLY A 23 21.09 6.83 31.60
CA GLY A 23 21.58 8.14 32.06
C GLY A 23 21.99 9.19 31.01
N LYS A 24 21.70 9.05 29.72
CA LYS A 24 21.95 10.13 28.74
C LYS A 24 20.74 10.44 27.86
N LYS A 25 20.41 11.74 27.78
CA LYS A 25 19.31 12.31 26.97
C LYS A 25 19.41 11.84 25.52
N LEU A 26 18.38 11.14 25.03
CA LEU A 26 18.25 10.67 23.65
C LEU A 26 18.05 11.84 22.67
N PRO A 27 18.87 12.01 21.63
CA PRO A 27 18.44 12.66 20.41
C PRO A 27 17.58 11.70 19.58
N VAL A 28 16.41 12.18 19.17
CA VAL A 28 15.40 11.47 18.38
C VAL A 28 15.93 11.26 16.96
N ASN A 29 16.58 10.12 16.69
CA ASN A 29 16.80 9.63 15.34
C ASN A 29 16.79 8.11 15.37
N PHE A 30 15.64 7.53 15.02
CA PHE A 30 15.46 6.10 14.82
C PHE A 30 16.02 5.72 13.45
N ASP A 31 17.21 5.09 13.44
CA ASP A 31 17.87 4.59 12.24
C ASP A 31 17.47 3.12 12.03
N LEU A 32 16.46 2.88 11.18
CA LEU A 32 15.97 1.54 10.86
C LEU A 32 16.80 0.95 9.71
N LYS A 33 17.93 0.31 10.03
CA LYS A 33 18.73 -0.43 9.04
C LYS A 33 18.03 -1.73 8.63
N LEU A 34 17.20 -1.64 7.58
CA LEU A 34 16.63 -2.80 6.91
C LEU A 34 17.72 -3.52 6.08
N THR A 35 18.45 -4.43 6.72
CA THR A 35 19.50 -5.22 6.07
C THR A 35 18.98 -6.59 5.67
N LEU A 36 18.08 -6.68 4.69
CA LEU A 36 17.77 -7.93 3.99
C LEU A 36 17.26 -7.64 2.58
N LEU A 37 18.16 -7.69 1.59
CA LEU A 37 17.94 -8.15 0.21
C LEU A 37 19.27 -8.03 -0.57
N HIS A 38 20.21 -8.92 -0.29
CA HIS A 38 21.36 -9.18 -1.15
C HIS A 38 20.90 -10.05 -2.34
N SER A 39 20.29 -9.44 -3.36
CA SER A 39 20.20 -9.95 -4.76
C SER A 39 19.14 -9.23 -5.61
N ALA A 40 19.19 -7.90 -5.69
CA ALA A 40 18.68 -7.19 -6.86
C ALA A 40 19.36 -5.83 -6.93
N ASN A 41 19.96 -5.53 -8.07
CA ASN A 41 20.66 -4.28 -8.34
C ASN A 41 19.68 -3.11 -8.59
N LEU A 42 18.58 -3.06 -7.83
CA LEU A 42 17.50 -2.09 -7.96
C LEU A 42 17.23 -1.50 -6.58
N LEU A 43 17.29 -0.17 -6.50
CA LEU A 43 17.11 0.68 -5.31
C LEU A 43 18.31 0.79 -4.37
N ARG A 44 19.42 1.36 -4.88
CA ARG A 44 20.23 2.25 -4.04
C ARG A 44 19.44 3.54 -3.80
N ILE A 45 18.72 3.62 -2.70
CA ILE A 45 18.20 4.91 -2.22
C ILE A 45 19.39 5.60 -1.54
N PRO A 46 19.91 6.72 -2.07
CA PRO A 46 20.98 7.44 -1.40
C PRO A 46 20.43 8.02 -0.10
N VAL A 47 20.80 7.44 1.03
CA VAL A 47 20.54 8.00 2.37
C VAL A 47 21.51 9.18 2.54
N THR A 48 21.13 10.34 2.00
CA THR A 48 21.90 11.57 2.22
C THR A 48 21.40 12.21 3.51
N THR A 49 22.24 12.24 4.54
CA THR A 49 21.98 13.02 5.76
C THR A 49 22.11 14.52 5.44
N GLY A 50 21.02 15.27 5.58
CA GLY A 50 20.93 16.73 5.32
C GLY A 50 20.00 17.13 4.16
N GLU A 51 19.85 18.43 3.87
CA GLU A 51 18.96 18.98 2.81
C GLU A 51 19.16 18.37 1.40
N GLY A 52 20.27 17.65 1.21
CA GLY A 52 20.57 16.88 0.00
C GLY A 52 19.54 15.81 -0.35
N TRP A 53 18.76 15.27 0.59
CA TRP A 53 17.77 14.24 0.25
C TRP A 53 16.58 14.84 -0.50
N ARG A 54 16.22 16.08 -0.18
CA ARG A 54 15.17 16.83 -0.91
C ARG A 54 15.63 17.04 -2.34
N LYS A 55 16.88 17.48 -2.52
CA LYS A 55 17.46 17.70 -3.84
C LYS A 55 17.66 16.40 -4.60
N ALA A 56 18.05 15.30 -3.95
CA ALA A 56 18.20 13.98 -4.58
C ALA A 56 16.85 13.36 -4.98
N ILE A 57 15.79 13.54 -4.18
CA ILE A 57 14.42 13.14 -4.55
C ILE A 57 13.93 13.97 -5.74
N LEU A 58 14.11 15.30 -5.69
CA LEU A 58 13.66 16.23 -6.72
C LEU A 58 14.48 16.15 -8.03
N ASP A 59 15.79 15.95 -7.94
CA ASP A 59 16.72 15.84 -9.09
C ASP A 59 16.79 14.41 -9.65
N SER A 60 16.27 13.40 -8.92
CA SER A 60 16.17 12.06 -9.48
C SER A 60 15.22 12.09 -10.67
N LYS A 61 15.79 12.04 -11.88
CA LYS A 61 15.10 11.68 -13.13
C LYS A 61 14.26 10.40 -13.01
N MET A 62 14.45 9.62 -11.94
CA MET A 62 13.68 8.43 -11.62
C MET A 62 12.25 8.73 -11.11
N LEU A 63 12.02 9.92 -10.53
CA LEU A 63 10.70 10.40 -10.11
C LEU A 63 9.98 11.24 -11.17
N SER A 64 10.60 11.50 -12.32
CA SER A 64 9.90 12.09 -13.47
C SER A 64 9.04 11.04 -14.18
N ILE A 65 8.06 10.48 -13.47
CA ILE A 65 6.89 9.84 -14.09
C ILE A 65 5.98 10.99 -14.55
N THR A 66 6.45 11.88 -15.42
CA THR A 66 5.59 12.95 -15.94
C THR A 66 5.64 13.01 -17.45
N PRO A 67 4.57 12.55 -18.11
CA PRO A 67 3.95 13.37 -19.13
C PRO A 67 3.43 14.65 -18.45
N SER A 68 3.55 15.79 -19.12
CA SER A 68 3.20 17.11 -18.57
C SER A 68 1.68 17.28 -18.43
N TYR A 69 1.10 16.64 -17.41
CA TYR A 69 -0.32 16.68 -17.10
C TYR A 69 -0.60 17.81 -16.11
N THR A 70 -1.47 18.74 -16.49
CA THR A 70 -1.82 19.92 -15.67
C THR A 70 -3.04 19.73 -14.80
N HIS A 71 -3.83 18.68 -15.05
CA HIS A 71 -5.14 18.56 -14.45
C HIS A 71 -5.54 17.09 -14.28
N ILE A 72 -5.91 16.73 -13.05
CA ILE A 72 -6.42 15.40 -12.72
C ILE A 72 -7.88 15.30 -13.20
N PRO A 73 -8.24 14.28 -14.01
CA PRO A 73 -9.61 14.07 -14.45
C PRO A 73 -10.58 13.94 -13.26
N SER A 74 -11.76 14.56 -13.37
CA SER A 74 -12.74 14.66 -12.29
C SER A 74 -13.18 13.30 -11.75
N PHE A 75 -13.23 12.28 -12.61
CA PHE A 75 -13.53 10.90 -12.22
C PHE A 75 -12.58 10.38 -11.13
N TYR A 76 -11.26 10.49 -11.36
CA TYR A 76 -10.26 10.03 -10.38
C TYR A 76 -10.30 10.84 -9.10
N ARG A 77 -10.57 12.15 -9.19
CA ARG A 77 -10.76 12.99 -8.01
C ARG A 77 -11.90 12.49 -7.14
N ILE A 78 -13.07 12.27 -7.72
CA ILE A 78 -14.24 11.78 -6.97
C ILE A 78 -13.95 10.39 -6.40
N PHE A 79 -13.39 9.50 -7.20
CA PHE A 79 -13.09 8.15 -6.78
C PHE A 79 -12.11 8.11 -5.61
N PHE A 80 -10.92 8.70 -5.76
CA PHE A 80 -9.87 8.61 -4.74
C PHE A 80 -10.13 9.48 -3.52
N THR A 81 -10.90 10.57 -3.60
CA THR A 81 -11.13 11.42 -2.42
C THR A 81 -12.43 11.10 -1.67
N TYR A 82 -13.40 10.44 -2.31
CA TYR A 82 -14.69 10.11 -1.67
C TYR A 82 -14.97 8.62 -1.62
N LEU A 83 -14.94 7.93 -2.77
CA LEU A 83 -15.30 6.51 -2.81
C LEU A 83 -14.26 5.63 -2.11
N ASP A 84 -12.98 5.88 -2.38
CA ASP A 84 -11.89 5.09 -1.81
C ASP A 84 -11.80 5.20 -0.28
N PRO A 85 -11.90 6.41 0.33
CA PRO A 85 -12.00 6.52 1.78
C PRO A 85 -13.23 5.85 2.38
N LEU A 86 -14.38 5.89 1.69
CA LEU A 86 -15.59 5.22 2.16
C LEU A 86 -15.41 3.69 2.17
N ILE A 87 -14.81 3.13 1.11
CA ILE A 87 -14.45 1.71 1.03
C ILE A 87 -13.48 1.34 2.17
N CYS A 88 -12.49 2.18 2.43
CA CYS A 88 -11.52 1.99 3.51
C CYS A 88 -12.17 1.99 4.90
N VAL A 89 -13.03 2.97 5.18
CA VAL A 89 -13.77 3.05 6.46
C VAL A 89 -14.69 1.85 6.64
N TRP A 90 -15.37 1.44 5.58
CA TRP A 90 -16.22 0.25 5.60
C TRP A 90 -15.42 -1.04 5.86
N GLY A 91 -14.27 -1.20 5.18
CA GLY A 91 -13.35 -2.31 5.42
C GLY A 91 -12.84 -2.33 6.86
N ALA A 92 -12.43 -1.18 7.40
CA ALA A 92 -12.00 -1.04 8.79
C ALA A 92 -13.10 -1.39 9.79
N TYR A 93 -14.33 -0.97 9.53
CA TYR A 93 -15.49 -1.32 10.36
C TYR A 93 -15.68 -2.84 10.42
N MET A 94 -15.62 -3.53 9.27
CA MET A 94 -15.73 -4.99 9.25
C MET A 94 -14.57 -5.66 9.98
N ASP A 95 -13.35 -5.16 9.82
CA ASP A 95 -12.15 -5.67 10.49
C ASP A 95 -12.22 -5.54 12.02
N PHE A 96 -12.80 -4.45 12.53
CA PHE A 96 -12.92 -4.23 13.98
C PHE A 96 -14.09 -4.98 14.61
N PHE A 97 -15.25 -5.00 13.95
CA PHE A 97 -16.49 -5.40 14.59
C PHE A 97 -17.09 -6.69 14.04
N LEU A 98 -16.70 -7.12 12.84
CA LEU A 98 -17.26 -8.28 12.15
C LEU A 98 -16.17 -9.27 11.69
N PRO A 99 -15.27 -9.72 12.58
CA PRO A 99 -14.14 -10.59 12.19
C PRO A 99 -14.59 -11.90 11.57
N SER A 100 -15.70 -12.48 12.03
CA SER A 100 -16.26 -13.71 11.45
C SER A 100 -16.66 -13.54 9.98
N LEU A 101 -17.17 -12.37 9.60
CA LEU A 101 -17.55 -12.04 8.22
C LEU A 101 -16.32 -11.83 7.33
N VAL A 102 -15.28 -11.21 7.89
CA VAL A 102 -14.01 -11.03 7.16
C VAL A 102 -13.30 -12.37 6.96
N LEU A 103 -13.29 -13.26 7.96
CA LEU A 103 -12.70 -14.59 7.82
C LEU A 103 -13.51 -15.50 6.91
N SER A 104 -14.84 -15.35 6.86
CA SER A 104 -15.67 -16.12 5.92
C SER A 104 -15.47 -15.70 4.47
N SER A 105 -15.00 -14.47 4.25
CA SER A 105 -14.48 -14.04 2.96
C SER A 105 -13.21 -14.84 2.66
N HIS A 106 -13.23 -15.66 1.62
CA HIS A 106 -12.18 -16.60 1.18
C HIS A 106 -12.11 -17.95 1.90
N ILE A 107 -12.71 -18.14 3.08
CA ILE A 107 -12.68 -19.43 3.81
C ILE A 107 -14.11 -19.93 4.02
N PRO A 108 -14.54 -21.04 3.39
CA PRO A 108 -15.95 -21.41 3.40
C PRO A 108 -16.50 -21.87 4.76
N SER A 109 -15.62 -22.30 5.67
CA SER A 109 -15.95 -22.61 7.07
C SER A 109 -14.81 -22.11 7.95
N PRO A 110 -14.75 -20.79 8.21
CA PRO A 110 -13.65 -20.23 8.97
C PRO A 110 -13.71 -20.75 10.42
N PRO A 111 -12.54 -20.92 11.08
CA PRO A 111 -12.53 -21.15 12.51
C PRO A 111 -13.17 -19.96 13.23
N VAL A 112 -13.65 -20.20 14.46
CA VAL A 112 -14.10 -19.11 15.33
C VAL A 112 -12.90 -18.17 15.54
N PRO A 113 -13.04 -16.85 15.33
CA PRO A 113 -11.94 -15.90 15.50
C PRO A 113 -11.33 -16.01 16.90
N ASP A 114 -10.03 -16.27 16.97
CA ASP A 114 -9.26 -16.26 18.21
C ASP A 114 -8.57 -14.90 18.44
N GLN A 115 -7.77 -14.81 19.51
CA GLN A 115 -7.01 -13.59 19.83
C GLN A 115 -5.99 -13.20 18.74
N GLY A 116 -5.41 -14.18 18.04
CA GLY A 116 -4.47 -13.93 16.94
C GLY A 116 -5.18 -13.33 15.74
N HIS A 117 -6.35 -13.87 15.36
CA HIS A 117 -7.18 -13.29 14.30
C HIS A 117 -7.63 -11.88 14.66
N ALA A 118 -8.07 -11.64 15.90
CA ALA A 118 -8.45 -10.30 16.36
C ALA A 118 -7.30 -9.29 16.26
N MET A 119 -6.09 -9.68 16.66
CA MET A 119 -4.90 -8.81 16.55
C MET A 119 -4.55 -8.48 15.09
N VAL A 120 -4.59 -9.45 14.18
CA VAL A 120 -4.26 -9.22 12.76
C VAL A 120 -5.34 -8.39 12.06
N LEU A 121 -6.62 -8.68 12.31
CA LEU A 121 -7.72 -7.93 11.71
C LEU A 121 -7.77 -6.50 12.22
N THR A 122 -7.54 -6.26 13.51
CA THR A 122 -7.45 -4.88 14.03
C THR A 122 -6.27 -4.10 13.44
N GLN A 123 -5.11 -4.73 13.23
CA GLN A 123 -4.01 -4.07 12.52
C GLN A 123 -4.38 -3.75 11.06
N ARG A 124 -5.03 -4.68 10.35
CA ARG A 124 -5.54 -4.45 8.99
C ARG A 124 -6.54 -3.30 8.95
N GLY A 125 -7.49 -3.26 9.90
CA GLY A 125 -8.47 -2.18 10.00
C GLY A 125 -7.83 -0.81 10.27
N GLY A 126 -6.79 -0.77 11.10
CA GLY A 126 -5.97 0.44 11.28
C GLY A 126 -5.27 0.88 9.99
N GLY A 127 -4.73 -0.08 9.22
CA GLY A 127 -4.14 0.18 7.90
C GLY A 127 -5.17 0.71 6.90
N MET A 128 -6.38 0.16 6.88
CA MET A 128 -7.48 0.65 6.05
C MET A 128 -7.83 2.11 6.41
N LEU A 129 -7.97 2.44 7.69
CA LEU A 129 -8.21 3.83 8.11
C LEU A 129 -7.07 4.77 7.70
N ASN A 130 -5.82 4.33 7.80
CA ASN A 130 -4.68 5.11 7.32
C ASN A 130 -4.80 5.44 5.82
N PHE A 131 -5.10 4.45 4.97
CA PHE A 131 -5.34 4.71 3.54
C PHE A 131 -6.53 5.64 3.33
N GLY A 132 -7.63 5.43 4.05
CA GLY A 132 -8.80 6.30 3.97
C GLY A 132 -8.49 7.75 4.33
N ILE A 133 -7.70 7.99 5.39
CA ILE A 133 -7.29 9.34 5.82
C ILE A 133 -6.34 9.96 4.81
N VAL A 134 -5.33 9.23 4.32
CA VAL A 134 -4.41 9.74 3.30
C VAL A 134 -5.17 10.10 2.03
N SER A 135 -6.01 9.20 1.53
CA SER A 135 -6.84 9.42 0.34
C SER A 135 -7.86 10.57 0.54
N ALA A 136 -8.47 10.70 1.73
CA ALA A 136 -9.43 11.76 1.99
C ALA A 136 -8.77 13.11 2.24
N VAL A 137 -7.73 13.17 3.06
CA VAL A 137 -7.17 14.43 3.53
C VAL A 137 -6.05 14.88 2.61
N LEU A 138 -4.98 14.08 2.45
CA LEU A 138 -3.79 14.49 1.72
C LEU A 138 -4.11 14.86 0.26
N LEU A 139 -4.92 14.05 -0.42
CA LEU A 139 -5.26 14.30 -1.83
C LEU A 139 -6.17 15.53 -2.02
N ARG A 140 -6.85 16.01 -0.98
CA ARG A 140 -7.58 17.30 -1.04
C ARG A 140 -6.67 18.51 -0.84
N TYR A 141 -5.52 18.32 -0.20
CA TYR A 141 -4.56 19.40 0.07
C TYR A 141 -3.57 19.64 -1.07
N THR A 142 -3.49 18.75 -2.06
CA THR A 142 -2.55 18.86 -3.17
C THR A 142 -3.18 18.53 -4.51
N GLU A 143 -2.78 19.29 -5.52
CA GLU A 143 -3.14 19.06 -6.92
C GLU A 143 -1.97 18.49 -7.74
N ASP A 144 -0.85 18.19 -7.08
CA ASP A 144 0.32 17.61 -7.73
C ASP A 144 0.07 16.14 -8.08
N VAL A 145 -0.01 15.87 -9.39
CA VAL A 145 -0.22 14.53 -9.96
C VAL A 145 0.84 13.54 -9.46
N ASN A 146 2.06 13.99 -9.17
CA ASN A 146 3.12 13.12 -8.66
C ASN A 146 2.81 12.63 -7.25
N VAL A 147 2.30 13.52 -6.38
CA VAL A 147 1.90 13.14 -5.01
C VAL A 147 0.74 12.14 -5.08
N TRP A 148 -0.22 12.37 -5.97
CA TRP A 148 -1.32 11.43 -6.21
C TRP A 148 -0.78 10.08 -6.71
N ALA A 149 0.15 10.07 -7.65
CA ALA A 149 0.74 8.85 -8.19
C ALA A 149 1.50 8.06 -7.11
N ILE A 150 2.30 8.72 -6.26
CA ILE A 150 3.00 8.07 -5.14
C ILE A 150 2.01 7.40 -4.19
N VAL A 151 0.93 8.10 -3.83
CA VAL A 151 -0.13 7.53 -2.98
C VAL A 151 -0.78 6.33 -3.66
N GLN A 152 -1.13 6.43 -4.94
CA GLN A 152 -1.76 5.31 -5.65
C GLN A 152 -0.81 4.12 -5.83
N VAL A 153 0.49 4.33 -6.01
CA VAL A 153 1.48 3.24 -6.00
C VAL A 153 1.53 2.57 -4.63
N ALA A 154 1.57 3.34 -3.55
CA ALA A 154 1.58 2.80 -2.19
C ALA A 154 0.34 1.94 -1.91
N CYS A 155 -0.86 2.43 -2.28
CA CYS A 155 -2.09 1.65 -2.16
C CYS A 155 -2.09 0.42 -3.07
N PHE A 156 -1.58 0.54 -4.31
CA PHE A 156 -1.54 -0.57 -5.25
C PHE A 156 -0.64 -1.72 -4.78
N VAL A 157 0.48 -1.42 -4.09
CA VAL A 157 1.32 -2.45 -3.46
C VAL A 157 0.54 -3.26 -2.43
N VAL A 158 -0.34 -2.61 -1.68
CA VAL A 158 -1.20 -3.28 -0.68
C VAL A 158 -2.26 -4.14 -1.37
N ASP A 159 -2.86 -3.63 -2.46
CA ASP A 159 -3.80 -4.40 -3.28
C ASP A 159 -3.12 -5.68 -3.82
N LEU A 160 -1.88 -5.61 -4.29
CA LEU A 160 -1.10 -6.77 -4.73
C LEU A 160 -0.84 -7.78 -3.60
N ALA A 161 -0.48 -7.31 -2.41
CA ALA A 161 -0.30 -8.17 -1.25
C ALA A 161 -1.61 -8.88 -0.85
N TYR A 162 -2.74 -8.18 -0.96
CA TYR A 162 -4.07 -8.76 -0.77
C TYR A 162 -4.37 -9.85 -1.80
N TYR A 163 -4.17 -9.59 -3.10
CA TYR A 163 -4.39 -10.62 -4.13
C TYR A 163 -3.49 -11.84 -3.95
N TRP A 164 -2.24 -11.64 -3.55
CA TRP A 164 -1.34 -12.74 -3.25
C TRP A 164 -1.89 -13.61 -2.11
N SER A 165 -2.40 -12.99 -1.05
CA SER A 165 -3.04 -13.70 0.07
C SER A 165 -4.27 -14.48 -0.38
N VAL A 166 -5.19 -13.84 -1.13
CA VAL A 166 -6.40 -14.46 -1.67
C VAL A 166 -6.04 -15.63 -2.59
N TRP A 167 -5.09 -15.45 -3.50
CA TRP A 167 -4.63 -16.51 -4.40
C TRP A 167 -4.11 -17.72 -3.63
N ARG A 168 -3.29 -17.52 -2.59
CA ARG A 168 -2.79 -18.62 -1.76
C ARG A 168 -3.92 -19.39 -1.07
N VAL A 169 -4.89 -18.67 -0.51
CA VAL A 169 -6.02 -19.27 0.22
C VAL A 169 -6.99 -20.00 -0.73
N LEU A 170 -7.32 -19.43 -1.88
CA LEU A 170 -8.19 -20.08 -2.87
C LEU A 170 -7.51 -21.25 -3.56
N ASN A 171 -6.19 -21.16 -3.82
CA ASN A 171 -5.42 -22.25 -4.39
C ASN A 171 -5.34 -23.46 -3.45
N SER A 172 -5.15 -23.26 -2.15
CA SER A 172 -5.15 -24.37 -1.18
C SER A 172 -6.50 -25.08 -1.08
N GLN A 173 -7.58 -24.40 -1.48
CA GLN A 173 -8.94 -24.95 -1.52
C GLN A 173 -9.33 -25.49 -2.91
N GLY A 174 -8.49 -25.33 -3.94
CA GLY A 174 -8.85 -25.68 -5.32
C GLY A 174 -9.94 -24.79 -5.95
N ARG A 175 -10.18 -23.59 -5.39
CA ARG A 175 -11.27 -22.67 -5.76
C ARG A 175 -10.79 -21.44 -6.54
N LEU A 176 -9.75 -21.59 -7.36
CA LEU A 176 -9.24 -20.49 -8.19
C LEU A 176 -10.20 -20.08 -9.32
N SER A 177 -11.09 -20.97 -9.75
CA SER A 177 -12.11 -20.63 -10.75
C SER A 177 -13.12 -19.63 -10.18
N PRO A 178 -13.31 -18.46 -10.81
CA PRO A 178 -14.32 -17.48 -10.38
C PRO A 178 -15.76 -18.03 -10.36
N ALA A 179 -16.04 -19.10 -11.09
CA ALA A 179 -17.34 -19.78 -11.06
C ALA A 179 -17.63 -20.49 -9.72
N LEU A 180 -16.61 -20.73 -8.90
CA LEU A 180 -16.72 -21.38 -7.58
C LEU A 180 -16.72 -20.38 -6.42
N TRP A 181 -16.69 -19.08 -6.74
CA TRP A 181 -16.65 -18.01 -5.75
C TRP A 181 -18.03 -17.76 -5.17
N ARG A 182 -18.08 -17.61 -3.84
CA ARG A 182 -19.29 -17.22 -3.12
C ARG A 182 -19.52 -15.72 -3.27
N ALA A 183 -20.71 -15.27 -2.89
CA ALA A 183 -21.03 -13.84 -2.87
C ALA A 183 -20.03 -13.02 -2.05
N GLU A 184 -19.53 -13.56 -0.94
CA GLU A 184 -18.52 -12.93 -0.08
C GLU A 184 -17.14 -12.83 -0.76
N ASP A 185 -16.74 -13.85 -1.50
CA ASP A 185 -15.50 -13.86 -2.29
C ASP A 185 -15.60 -12.79 -3.39
N TRP A 186 -16.73 -12.75 -4.11
CA TRP A 186 -16.99 -11.72 -5.12
C TRP A 186 -17.03 -10.31 -4.56
N GLY A 187 -17.65 -10.11 -3.40
CA GLY A 187 -17.73 -8.79 -2.76
C GLY A 187 -16.35 -8.25 -2.43
N SER A 188 -15.51 -9.07 -1.79
CA SER A 188 -14.17 -8.67 -1.37
C SER A 188 -13.20 -8.56 -2.55
N VAL A 189 -13.08 -9.57 -3.41
CA VAL A 189 -12.18 -9.52 -4.58
C VAL A 189 -12.65 -8.49 -5.60
N GLY A 190 -13.96 -8.40 -5.86
CA GLY A 190 -14.52 -7.52 -6.88
C GLY A 190 -14.32 -6.04 -6.55
N ILE A 191 -14.58 -5.63 -5.31
CA ILE A 191 -14.37 -4.24 -4.89
C ILE A 191 -12.89 -3.86 -5.00
N THR A 192 -11.99 -4.71 -4.51
CA THR A 192 -10.54 -4.46 -4.63
C THR A 192 -10.10 -4.48 -6.10
N ALA A 193 -10.72 -5.29 -6.97
CA ALA A 193 -10.41 -5.35 -8.40
C ALA A 193 -10.76 -4.06 -9.12
N VAL A 194 -11.94 -3.51 -8.84
CA VAL A 194 -12.33 -2.21 -9.38
C VAL A 194 -11.39 -1.11 -8.87
N ALA A 195 -11.11 -1.07 -7.57
CA ALA A 195 -10.22 -0.05 -6.99
C ALA A 195 -8.80 -0.14 -7.59
N GLY A 196 -8.22 -1.34 -7.63
CA GLY A 196 -6.91 -1.59 -8.23
C GLY A 196 -6.85 -1.26 -9.72
N ALA A 197 -7.91 -1.55 -10.49
CA ALA A 197 -7.99 -1.18 -11.90
C ALA A 197 -8.04 0.34 -12.10
N VAL A 198 -8.80 1.07 -11.28
CA VAL A 198 -8.85 2.55 -11.31
C VAL A 198 -7.49 3.14 -10.95
N ARG A 199 -6.78 2.58 -9.97
CA ARG A 199 -5.39 2.96 -9.64
C ARG A 199 -4.45 2.75 -10.81
N LEU A 200 -4.49 1.57 -11.43
CA LEU A 200 -3.64 1.26 -12.56
C LEU A 200 -3.93 2.18 -13.76
N ALA A 201 -5.20 2.44 -14.06
CA ALA A 201 -5.61 3.37 -15.10
C ALA A 201 -5.09 4.79 -14.85
N PHE A 202 -5.16 5.26 -13.59
CA PHE A 202 -4.60 6.54 -13.17
C PHE A 202 -3.08 6.58 -13.39
N LEU A 203 -2.35 5.56 -12.93
CA LEU A 203 -0.89 5.47 -13.05
C LEU A 203 -0.42 5.38 -14.50
N MET A 204 -1.21 4.77 -15.38
CA MET A 204 -0.97 4.74 -16.83
C MET A 204 -1.34 6.05 -17.54
N GLY A 205 -1.89 7.04 -16.83
CA GLY A 205 -2.32 8.31 -17.41
C GLY A 205 -3.56 8.21 -18.31
N VAL A 206 -4.41 7.19 -18.13
CA VAL A 206 -5.64 7.01 -18.91
C VAL A 206 -6.59 8.15 -18.61
N GLY A 207 -7.09 8.84 -19.65
CA GLY A 207 -8.03 9.96 -19.52
C GLY A 207 -7.37 11.32 -19.23
N PHE A 208 -6.04 11.38 -19.18
CA PHE A 208 -5.32 12.65 -19.06
C PHE A 208 -5.04 13.28 -20.44
N ASN A 209 -5.35 14.57 -20.58
CA ASN A 209 -5.02 15.33 -21.78
C ASN A 209 -3.52 15.64 -21.82
N ARG A 210 -2.81 15.21 -22.86
CA ARG A 210 -1.43 15.67 -23.10
C ARG A 210 -1.48 17.13 -23.56
N ARG A 211 -0.69 18.00 -22.94
CA ARG A 211 -0.48 19.36 -23.43
C ARG A 211 0.14 19.28 -24.83
N SER A 212 -0.54 19.81 -25.84
CA SER A 212 0.08 20.00 -27.15
C SER A 212 1.18 21.05 -26.99
N VAL A 213 2.41 20.69 -27.30
CA VAL A 213 3.48 21.67 -27.45
C VAL A 213 3.06 22.52 -28.65
N ILE A 214 2.62 23.76 -28.41
CA ILE A 214 2.43 24.74 -29.47
C ILE A 214 3.80 24.86 -30.15
N LYS A 215 3.94 24.28 -31.34
CA LYS A 215 5.10 24.53 -32.21
C LYS A 215 5.16 26.03 -32.40
N GLY A 216 6.20 26.66 -31.86
CA GLY A 216 6.42 28.08 -31.94
C GLY A 216 6.19 28.56 -33.37
N ALA A 217 5.43 29.65 -33.48
CA ALA A 217 5.32 30.44 -34.68
C ALA A 217 6.72 30.61 -35.28
N LYS A 218 6.92 30.14 -36.52
CA LYS A 218 8.03 30.61 -37.34
C LYS A 218 7.76 32.09 -37.56
N GLY A 219 8.48 32.92 -36.80
CA GLY A 219 8.65 34.32 -37.12
C GLY A 219 9.57 34.47 -38.33
N GLN A 220 9.17 35.42 -39.18
CA GLN A 220 9.87 36.02 -40.31
C GLN A 220 9.87 35.25 -41.63
#